data_AF-A0A550CNV1-F1
#
_entry.id   AF-A0A550CNV1-F1
#
_cell.length_a   1.000
_cell.length_b   1.000
_cell.length_c   1.000
_cell.angle_alpha   90.00
_cell.angle_beta   90.00
_cell.angle_gamma   90.00
#
_symmetry.space_group_name_H-M   'P 1'
#
loop_
_entity.id
_entity.type
_entity.pdbx_description
1 polymer ?
#
loop_
_entity_poly.entity_id
_entity_poly.type
_entity_poly.pdbx_seq_one_letter_code
_entity_poly.pdbx_strand_id
1 'polypeptide(L)'
;MDSPSTSEAPVIEIASSTNGRVSGKPWKPKKTATVRSHIQEGVRTKNWEDRMEKEKKAQAIKKLQAELKEEQEAERTARIERIKERRRKAEEKARIEADKAKMGERRAARLRRRQGRTKKINH
;
A
#
# COMPACT_ATOMS: atom_id res chain seq x y z
N MET A 1 -16.90 0.68 99.86
CA MET A 1 -16.49 2.09 99.73
C MET A 1 -14.99 2.15 99.87
N ASP A 2 -14.14 2.55 98.94
CA ASP A 2 -14.19 2.83 97.51
C ASP A 2 -12.72 2.96 97.04
N SER A 3 -12.46 2.68 95.76
CA SER A 3 -11.30 3.08 94.93
C SER A 3 -10.06 2.16 94.82
N PRO A 4 -9.30 2.22 93.69
CA PRO A 4 -9.56 2.92 92.42
C PRO A 4 -9.61 2.02 91.18
N SER A 5 -10.46 2.40 90.22
CA SER A 5 -10.50 1.88 88.85
C SER A 5 -9.29 2.37 88.05
N THR A 6 -8.50 1.44 87.49
CA THR A 6 -7.43 1.73 86.54
C THR A 6 -8.06 2.11 85.20
N SER A 7 -8.02 3.40 84.85
CA SER A 7 -8.47 3.88 83.55
C SER A 7 -7.55 3.37 82.44
N GLU A 8 -8.04 2.44 81.62
CA GLU A 8 -7.41 2.06 80.35
C GLU A 8 -7.40 3.27 79.40
N ALA A 9 -6.23 3.80 79.11
CA ALA A 9 -6.07 4.81 78.07
C ALA A 9 -6.34 4.17 76.69
N PRO A 10 -7.04 4.85 75.76
CA PRO A 10 -7.33 4.29 74.45
C PRO A 10 -6.03 4.10 73.66
N VAL A 11 -5.78 2.88 73.22
CA VAL A 11 -4.69 2.54 72.29
C VAL A 11 -4.98 3.25 70.96
N ILE A 12 -4.26 4.34 70.69
CA ILE A 12 -4.36 5.05 69.42
C ILE A 12 -3.64 4.21 68.36
N GLU A 13 -4.40 3.51 67.52
CA GLU A 13 -3.85 2.80 66.37
C GLU A 13 -3.32 3.80 65.35
N ILE A 14 -2.00 3.90 65.26
CA ILE A 14 -1.32 4.77 64.31
C ILE A 14 -1.52 4.19 62.91
N ALA A 15 -2.11 4.96 62.01
CA ALA A 15 -2.36 4.55 60.62
C ALA A 15 -1.07 4.06 59.95
N SER A 16 -1.15 2.95 59.20
CA SER A 16 -0.02 2.40 58.46
C SER A 16 0.37 3.36 57.33
N SER A 17 1.29 4.29 57.61
CA SER A 17 1.89 5.08 56.55
C SER A 17 2.61 4.14 55.58
N THR A 18 2.60 4.48 54.29
CA THR A 18 3.19 3.68 53.20
C THR A 18 4.69 3.37 53.39
N ASN A 19 5.34 3.99 54.40
CA ASN A 19 6.75 3.85 54.74
C ASN A 19 7.05 2.97 55.97
N GLY A 20 6.07 2.46 56.72
CA GLY A 20 6.29 1.48 57.80
C GLY A 20 7.27 1.89 58.92
N ARG A 21 7.62 0.94 59.81
CA ARG A 21 8.61 1.10 60.91
C ARG A 21 10.05 0.75 60.49
N VAL A 22 10.44 1.02 59.24
CA VAL A 22 11.77 0.66 58.75
C VAL A 22 12.60 1.92 58.58
N SER A 23 13.86 1.90 59.00
CA SER A 23 14.86 2.96 58.84
C SER A 23 15.21 3.20 57.37
N GLY A 24 14.24 3.66 56.60
CA GLY A 24 14.36 4.08 55.21
C GLY A 24 14.14 5.58 55.10
N LYS A 25 14.85 6.23 54.18
CA LYS A 25 14.73 7.66 53.88
C LYS A 25 13.31 7.92 53.32
N PRO A 26 12.39 8.54 54.07
CA PRO A 26 10.97 8.57 53.71
C PRO A 26 10.69 9.40 52.45
N TRP A 27 11.62 10.26 52.04
CA TRP A 27 11.55 11.08 50.84
C TRP A 27 11.94 10.35 49.56
N LYS A 28 12.40 9.09 49.64
CA LYS A 28 12.78 8.32 48.44
C LYS A 28 11.58 7.53 47.92
N PRO A 29 11.19 7.67 46.63
CA PRO A 29 10.11 6.88 46.05
C PRO A 29 10.50 5.40 45.96
N LYS A 30 9.49 4.51 46.08
CA LYS A 30 9.68 3.06 45.89
C LYS A 30 10.07 2.78 44.43
N LYS A 31 11.09 1.93 44.23
CA LYS A 31 11.52 1.52 42.89
C LYS A 31 10.42 0.67 42.24
N THR A 32 9.86 1.12 41.13
CA THR A 32 8.90 0.37 40.30
C THR A 32 9.54 0.00 38.96
N ALA A 33 9.02 -1.04 38.29
CA ALA A 33 9.50 -1.43 36.97
C ALA A 33 9.27 -0.28 35.97
N THR A 34 10.33 0.15 35.28
CA THR A 34 10.24 1.21 34.27
C THR A 34 9.50 0.72 33.04
N VAL A 35 8.29 1.24 32.81
CA VAL A 35 7.55 1.02 31.56
C VAL A 35 8.24 1.82 30.46
N ARG A 36 8.94 1.14 29.53
CA ARG A 36 9.56 1.81 28.38
C ARG A 36 8.46 2.25 27.41
N SER A 37 8.39 3.55 27.15
CA SER A 37 7.47 4.15 26.18
C SER A 37 7.81 3.77 24.73
N HIS A 38 9.08 3.51 24.44
CA HIS A 38 9.60 3.26 23.08
C HIS A 38 9.57 1.77 22.65
N ILE A 39 8.66 0.97 23.20
CA ILE A 39 8.53 -0.45 22.79
C ILE A 39 7.75 -0.53 21.48
N GLN A 40 8.25 -1.33 20.53
CA GLN A 40 7.55 -1.60 19.27
C GLN A 40 6.16 -2.21 19.54
N GLU A 41 5.13 -1.81 18.78
CA GLU A 41 3.74 -2.21 19.06
C GLU A 41 3.52 -3.73 19.10
N GLY A 42 4.27 -4.49 18.29
CA GLY A 42 4.21 -5.95 18.29
C GLY A 42 4.76 -6.58 19.59
N VAL A 43 5.66 -5.90 20.29
CA VAL A 43 6.21 -6.34 21.58
C VAL A 43 5.41 -5.74 22.75
N ARG A 44 4.55 -4.74 22.48
CA ARG A 44 3.71 -4.06 23.48
C ARG A 44 2.53 -4.92 23.95
N THR A 45 2.00 -5.79 23.08
CA THR A 45 0.95 -6.75 23.44
C THR A 45 1.57 -8.01 24.05
N LYS A 46 1.15 -8.37 25.28
CA LYS A 46 1.62 -9.60 25.95
C LYS A 46 1.00 -10.88 25.38
N ASN A 47 -0.16 -10.77 24.73
CA ASN A 47 -0.90 -11.91 24.21
C ASN A 47 -0.46 -12.23 22.77
N TRP A 48 -0.29 -13.52 22.48
CA TRP A 48 0.02 -14.01 21.13
C TRP A 48 -1.17 -13.88 20.16
N GLU A 49 -2.38 -14.11 20.67
CA GLU A 49 -3.62 -14.06 19.88
C GLU A 49 -3.83 -12.70 19.22
N ASP A 50 -3.64 -11.61 19.98
CA ASP A 50 -3.73 -10.23 19.47
C ASP A 50 -2.75 -9.96 18.31
N ARG A 51 -1.57 -10.58 18.34
CA ARG A 51 -0.58 -10.46 17.24
C ARG A 51 -1.05 -11.21 16.01
N MET A 52 -1.51 -12.45 16.19
CA MET A 52 -2.03 -13.27 15.09
C MET A 52 -3.24 -12.63 14.42
N GLU A 53 -4.13 -11.98 15.18
CA GLU A 53 -5.26 -11.26 14.61
C GLU A 53 -4.82 -10.06 13.75
N LYS A 54 -3.84 -9.28 14.22
CA LYS A 54 -3.28 -8.16 13.45
C LYS A 54 -2.61 -8.64 12.16
N GLU A 55 -1.86 -9.75 12.23
CA GLU A 55 -1.23 -10.35 11.05
C GLU A 55 -2.27 -10.83 10.04
N LYS A 56 -3.32 -11.54 10.49
CA LYS A 56 -4.44 -11.96 9.63
C LYS A 56 -5.11 -10.78 8.94
N LYS A 57 -5.39 -9.70 9.69
CA LYS A 57 -5.96 -8.46 9.13
C LYS A 57 -5.03 -7.84 8.09
N ALA A 58 -3.73 -7.74 8.38
CA ALA A 58 -2.74 -7.20 7.45
C ALA A 58 -2.61 -8.05 6.17
N GLN A 59 -2.65 -9.38 6.29
CA GLN A 59 -2.64 -10.29 5.16
C GLN A 59 -3.90 -10.13 4.29
N ALA A 60 -5.08 -10.02 4.90
CA ALA A 60 -6.32 -9.78 4.19
C ALA A 60 -6.29 -8.44 3.41
N ILE A 61 -5.79 -7.37 4.03
CA ILE A 61 -5.62 -6.06 3.36
C ILE A 61 -4.66 -6.16 2.18
N LYS A 62 -3.51 -6.84 2.36
CA LYS A 62 -2.53 -7.01 1.28
C LYS A 62 -3.08 -7.83 0.12
N LYS A 63 -3.89 -8.86 0.41
CA LYS A 63 -4.57 -9.66 -0.62
C LYS A 63 -5.53 -8.80 -1.44
N LEU A 64 -6.40 -8.04 -0.78
CA LEU A 64 -7.30 -7.10 -1.46
C LEU A 64 -6.54 -6.06 -2.28
N GLN A 65 -5.44 -5.53 -1.75
CA GLN A 65 -4.60 -4.59 -2.48
C GLN A 65 -3.97 -5.21 -3.73
N ALA A 66 -3.57 -6.47 -3.69
CA ALA A 66 -3.02 -7.18 -4.84
C ALA A 66 -4.09 -7.41 -5.91
N GLU A 67 -5.27 -7.88 -5.52
CA GLU A 67 -6.42 -8.10 -6.41
C GLU A 67 -6.80 -6.80 -7.16
N LEU A 68 -6.93 -5.68 -6.44
CA LEU A 68 -7.25 -4.38 -7.06
C LEU A 68 -6.18 -3.89 -8.04
N LYS A 69 -4.90 -4.16 -7.76
CA LYS A 69 -3.81 -3.79 -8.67
C LYS A 69 -3.82 -4.64 -9.93
N GLU A 70 -4.02 -5.95 -9.77
CA GLU A 70 -4.09 -6.89 -10.88
C GLU A 70 -5.24 -6.54 -11.83
N GLU A 71 -6.43 -6.23 -11.28
CA GLU A 71 -7.58 -5.77 -12.07
C GLU A 71 -7.26 -4.49 -12.85
N GLN A 72 -6.68 -3.48 -12.19
CA GLN A 72 -6.30 -2.22 -12.84
C GLN A 72 -5.25 -2.42 -13.95
N GLU A 73 -4.25 -3.27 -13.71
CA GLU A 73 -3.22 -3.58 -14.69
C GLU A 73 -3.80 -4.35 -15.89
N ALA A 74 -4.69 -5.31 -15.65
CA ALA A 74 -5.39 -6.05 -16.69
C ALA A 74 -6.25 -5.15 -17.59
N GLU A 75 -6.97 -4.19 -17.01
CA GLU A 75 -7.74 -3.22 -17.81
C GLU A 75 -6.82 -2.32 -18.65
N ARG A 76 -5.71 -1.87 -18.06
CA ARG A 76 -4.73 -1.02 -18.74
C ARG A 76 -4.06 -1.76 -19.90
N THR A 77 -3.65 -3.01 -19.71
CA THR A 77 -3.05 -3.83 -20.77
C THR A 77 -4.05 -4.10 -21.87
N ALA A 78 -5.30 -4.49 -21.54
CA ALA A 78 -6.36 -4.70 -22.52
C ALA A 78 -6.67 -3.43 -23.35
N ARG A 79 -6.60 -2.23 -22.74
CA ARG A 79 -6.73 -0.96 -23.47
C ARG A 79 -5.55 -0.74 -24.43
N ILE A 80 -4.32 -0.97 -23.97
CA ILE A 80 -3.11 -0.81 -24.77
C ILE A 80 -3.13 -1.77 -25.96
N GLU A 81 -3.51 -3.03 -25.74
CA GLU A 81 -3.59 -4.06 -26.78
C GLU A 81 -4.61 -3.70 -27.86
N ARG A 82 -5.82 -3.26 -27.47
CA ARG A 82 -6.83 -2.78 -28.42
C ARG A 82 -6.32 -1.62 -29.28
N ILE A 83 -5.59 -0.68 -28.69
CA ILE A 83 -5.00 0.45 -29.43
C ILE A 83 -3.91 -0.04 -30.39
N LYS A 84 -3.02 -0.92 -29.92
CA LYS A 84 -1.96 -1.52 -30.75
C LYS A 84 -2.54 -2.28 -31.93
N GLU A 85 -3.58 -3.08 -31.70
CA GLU A 85 -4.27 -3.85 -32.74
C GLU A 85 -4.89 -2.92 -33.80
N ARG A 86 -5.57 -1.84 -33.38
CA ARG A 86 -6.13 -0.84 -34.29
C ARG A 86 -5.04 -0.17 -35.14
N ARG A 87 -3.92 0.21 -34.52
CA ARG A 87 -2.78 0.81 -35.24
C ARG A 87 -2.20 -0.17 -36.26
N ARG A 88 -1.96 -1.42 -35.85
CA ARG A 88 -1.44 -2.47 -36.74
C ARG A 88 -2.34 -2.71 -37.95
N LYS A 89 -3.67 -2.79 -37.75
CA LYS A 89 -4.64 -2.94 -38.84
C LYS A 89 -4.64 -1.74 -39.78
N ALA A 90 -4.53 -0.52 -39.24
CA ALA A 90 -4.47 0.70 -40.05
C ALA A 90 -3.17 0.78 -40.87
N GLU A 91 -2.03 0.45 -40.26
CA GLU A 91 -0.72 0.40 -40.93
C GLU A 91 -0.68 -0.65 -42.04
N GLU A 92 -1.23 -1.84 -41.80
CA GLU A 92 -1.32 -2.90 -42.79
C GLU A 92 -2.21 -2.48 -43.97
N LYS A 93 -3.37 -1.89 -43.69
CA LYS A 93 -4.26 -1.34 -44.72
C LYS A 93 -3.56 -0.26 -45.54
N ALA A 94 -2.89 0.69 -44.89
CA ALA A 94 -2.16 1.76 -45.57
C ALA A 94 -1.02 1.22 -46.45
N ARG A 95 -0.30 0.20 -45.97
CA ARG A 95 0.73 -0.49 -46.77
C ARG A 95 0.14 -1.13 -48.01
N ILE A 96 -0.96 -1.88 -47.87
CA ILE A 96 -1.65 -2.53 -49.00
C ILE A 96 -2.14 -1.49 -50.01
N GLU A 97 -2.69 -0.37 -49.54
CA GLU A 97 -3.14 0.73 -50.40
C GLU A 97 -1.98 1.39 -51.14
N ALA A 98 -0.86 1.64 -50.47
CA ALA A 98 0.36 2.17 -51.09
C ALA A 98 0.91 1.23 -52.17
N ASP A 99 0.93 -0.09 -51.90
CA ASP A 99 1.37 -1.08 -52.88
C ASP A 99 0.43 -1.14 -54.10
N LYS A 100 -0.88 -1.06 -53.88
CA LYS A 100 -1.88 -0.97 -54.97
C LYS A 100 -1.70 0.30 -55.79
N ALA A 101 -1.49 1.45 -55.15
CA ALA A 101 -1.25 2.73 -55.81
C ALA A 101 0.02 2.67 -56.67
N LYS A 102 1.12 2.14 -56.13
CA LYS A 102 2.39 1.93 -56.87
C LYS A 102 2.20 1.04 -58.10
N MET A 103 1.38 0.00 -58.01
CA MET A 103 1.05 -0.86 -59.15
C MET A 103 0.20 -0.13 -60.19
N GLY A 104 -0.78 0.67 -59.75
CA GLY A 104 -1.56 1.57 -60.60
C GLY A 104 -0.69 2.57 -61.35
N GLU A 105 0.23 3.23 -60.66
CA GLU A 105 1.22 4.15 -61.25
C GLU A 105 2.12 3.46 -62.27
N ARG A 106 2.63 2.26 -61.95
CA ARG A 106 3.42 1.46 -62.89
C ARG A 106 2.63 1.12 -64.15
N ARG A 107 1.34 0.80 -64.02
CA ARG A 107 0.44 0.55 -65.16
C ARG A 107 0.21 1.82 -65.98
N ALA A 108 -0.07 2.95 -65.33
CA ALA A 108 -0.23 4.24 -66.00
C ALA A 108 1.04 4.67 -66.73
N ALA A 109 2.22 4.49 -66.12
CA ALA A 109 3.51 4.76 -66.73
C ALA A 109 3.76 3.89 -67.98
N ARG A 110 3.42 2.59 -67.93
CA ARG A 110 3.48 1.71 -69.10
C ARG A 110 2.58 2.19 -70.23
N LEU A 111 1.35 2.62 -69.91
CA LEU A 111 0.42 3.14 -70.90
C LEU A 111 0.95 4.43 -71.55
N ARG A 112 1.48 5.37 -70.75
CA ARG A 112 2.14 6.60 -71.25
C ARG A 112 3.31 6.30 -72.19
N ARG A 113 4.14 5.28 -71.88
CA ARG A 113 5.23 4.84 -72.77
C ARG A 113 4.69 4.24 -74.06
N ARG A 114 3.67 3.37 -73.98
CA ARG A 114 3.05 2.72 -75.15
C ARG A 114 2.37 3.73 -76.07
N GLN A 115 1.79 4.79 -75.53
CA GLN A 115 1.20 5.88 -76.31
C GLN A 115 2.23 6.66 -77.14
N GLY A 116 3.54 6.39 -76.99
CA GLY A 116 4.59 6.92 -77.89
C GLY A 116 4.65 8.44 -77.95
N ARG A 117 4.08 9.14 -76.96
CA ARG A 117 3.95 10.60 -76.94
C ARG A 117 5.34 11.20 -76.72
N THR A 118 6.03 11.51 -77.82
CA THR A 118 7.29 12.24 -77.78
C THR A 118 7.03 13.58 -77.09
N LYS A 119 7.98 14.03 -76.27
CA LYS A 119 7.87 15.26 -75.45
C LYS A 119 7.67 16.55 -76.27
N LYS A 120 7.69 16.49 -77.61
CA LYS A 120 7.43 17.62 -78.51
C LYS A 120 5.93 17.77 -78.74
N ILE A 121 5.32 18.70 -78.02
CA ILE A 121 4.12 19.39 -78.50
C ILE A 121 4.65 20.57 -79.32
N ASN A 122 4.55 20.51 -80.65
CA ASN A 122 4.65 21.72 -81.45
C ASN A 122 3.37 22.53 -81.22
N HIS A 123 3.53 23.84 -81.01
CA HIS A 123 2.44 24.81 -80.90
C HIS A 123 1.57 24.82 -82.16
#